data_AF-A0AAU0NY98-F1
#
_entry.id   AF-A0AAU0NY98-F1
#
_cell.length_a   1.000
_cell.length_b   1.000
_cell.length_c   1.000
_cell.angle_alpha   90.00
_cell.angle_beta   90.00
_cell.angle_gamma   90.00
#
_symmetry.space_group_name_H-M   'P 1'
#
loop_
_entity.id
_entity.type
_entity.pdbx_description
1 polymer ?
#
loop_
_entity_poly.entity_id
_entity_poly.type
_entity_poly.pdbx_seq_one_letter_code
_entity_poly.pdbx_strand_id
1 'polypeptide(L)'
;MASFVLLIKEVEDDDRVVYKFGPNEETMGKIELNKRTRMFNELEPVPNLEQSPQFYFNRAAQRLARCFIKEGGKFPDKTTFES
;
A
#
# COMPACT_ATOMS: atom_id res chain seq x y z
N MET A 1 5.47 18.84 -7.73
CA MET A 1 6.10 17.57 -8.16
C MET A 1 5.13 16.46 -7.80
N ALA A 2 4.53 15.83 -8.81
CA ALA A 2 3.67 14.68 -8.62
C ALA A 2 4.51 13.53 -8.06
N SER A 3 4.16 13.03 -6.87
CA SER A 3 4.82 11.87 -6.28
C SER A 3 3.92 10.67 -6.53
N PHE A 4 4.39 9.71 -7.35
CA PHE A 4 3.63 8.50 -7.64
C PHE A 4 3.91 7.44 -6.59
N VAL A 5 2.85 6.74 -6.19
CA VAL A 5 2.96 5.55 -5.34
C VAL A 5 2.43 4.36 -6.12
N LEU A 6 3.31 3.40 -6.34
CA LEU A 6 3.01 2.10 -6.92
C LEU A 6 2.63 1.14 -5.81
N LEU A 7 1.53 0.41 -6.02
CA LEU A 7 1.06 -0.69 -5.20
C LEU A 7 0.99 -1.95 -6.04
N ILE A 8 1.60 -3.02 -5.55
CA ILE A 8 1.53 -4.36 -6.15
C ILE A 8 1.06 -5.34 -5.08
N LYS A 9 -0.04 -6.02 -5.33
CA LYS A 9 -0.59 -7.03 -4.44
C LYS A 9 0.36 -8.23 -4.42
N GLU A 10 0.74 -8.66 -3.23
CA GLU A 10 1.57 -9.87 -3.06
C GLU A 10 0.70 -11.05 -2.64
N VAL A 11 -0.17 -10.84 -1.65
CA VAL A 11 -1.07 -11.87 -1.12
C VAL A 11 -2.42 -11.24 -0.78
N GLU A 12 -3.50 -11.95 -1.08
CA GLU A 12 -4.83 -11.61 -0.61
C GLU A 12 -5.52 -12.86 -0.07
N ASP A 13 -5.86 -12.82 1.22
CA ASP A 13 -6.62 -13.82 1.93
C ASP A 13 -7.99 -13.24 2.35
N ASP A 14 -8.87 -14.08 2.91
CA ASP A 14 -10.14 -13.61 3.49
C ASP A 14 -9.93 -12.66 4.68
N ASP A 15 -8.82 -12.84 5.41
CA ASP A 15 -8.55 -12.12 6.65
C ASP A 15 -7.64 -10.90 6.47
N ARG A 16 -6.81 -10.90 5.44
CA ARG A 16 -5.77 -9.89 5.24
C ARG A 16 -5.42 -9.69 3.78
N VAL A 17 -4.79 -8.57 3.48
CA VAL A 17 -4.19 -8.32 2.18
C VAL A 17 -2.83 -7.65 2.36
N VAL A 18 -1.84 -8.15 1.62
CA VAL A 18 -0.46 -7.67 1.65
C VAL A 18 -0.13 -7.04 0.31
N TYR A 19 0.39 -5.82 0.36
CA TYR A 19 0.84 -5.06 -0.79
C TYR A 19 2.29 -4.65 -0.62
N LYS A 20 3.03 -4.69 -1.73
CA LYS A 20 4.26 -3.92 -1.89
C LYS A 20 3.90 -2.49 -2.24
N PHE A 21 4.57 -1.51 -1.64
CA PHE A 21 4.34 -0.10 -1.92
C PHE A 21 5.67 0.64 -2.10
N GLY A 22 5.73 1.62 -3.01
CA GLY A 22 6.96 2.40 -3.23
C GLY A 22 6.88 3.32 -4.45
N PRO A 23 7.93 4.10 -4.73
CA PRO A 23 8.01 4.93 -5.94
C PRO A 23 8.12 4.13 -7.24
N ASN A 24 8.72 2.93 -7.20
CA ASN A 24 8.95 2.06 -8.36
C ASN A 24 9.04 0.58 -7.93
N GLU A 25 9.23 -0.35 -8.87
CA GLU A 25 9.27 -1.80 -8.59
C GLU A 25 10.59 -2.26 -7.93
N GLU A 26 11.65 -1.46 -8.00
CA GLU A 26 12.96 -1.76 -7.43
C GLU A 26 13.06 -1.35 -5.96
N THR A 27 12.35 -0.27 -5.59
CA THR A 27 12.35 0.36 -4.28
C THR A 27 10.97 0.25 -3.68
N MET A 28 10.67 -0.86 -2.98
CA MET A 28 9.38 -1.10 -2.36
C MET A 28 9.51 -1.55 -0.91
N GLY A 29 8.59 -1.07 -0.07
CA GLY A 29 8.25 -1.63 1.24
C GLY A 29 7.05 -2.55 1.15
N LYS A 30 6.60 -3.08 2.28
CA LYS A 30 5.42 -3.96 2.40
C LYS A 30 4.46 -3.47 3.48
N ILE A 31 3.19 -3.44 3.14
CA ILE A 31 2.08 -3.08 4.02
C ILE A 31 1.07 -4.21 4.05
N GLU A 32 0.60 -4.54 5.25
CA GLU A 32 -0.51 -5.46 5.48
C GLU A 32 -1.73 -4.67 5.94
N LEU A 33 -2.89 -4.94 5.33
CA LEU A 33 -4.19 -4.55 5.87
C LEU A 33 -4.88 -5.80 6.40
N ASN A 34 -5.20 -5.80 7.69
CA ASN A 34 -6.06 -6.80 8.28
C ASN A 34 -7.53 -6.42 8.03
N LYS A 35 -8.27 -7.23 7.26
CA LYS A 35 -9.66 -6.98 6.88
C LYS A 35 -10.62 -7.08 8.08
N ARG A 36 -10.26 -7.84 9.13
CA ARG A 36 -11.05 -7.99 10.36
C ARG A 36 -10.90 -6.81 11.30
N THR A 37 -9.67 -6.46 11.65
CA THR A 37 -9.36 -5.38 12.61
C THR A 37 -9.30 -4.01 11.96
N ARG A 38 -9.21 -3.95 10.63
CA ARG A 38 -9.02 -2.73 9.82
C ARG A 38 -7.73 -1.99 10.15
N MET A 39 -6.76 -2.71 10.72
CA MET A 39 -5.44 -2.17 11.05
C MET A 39 -4.47 -2.34 9.90
N PHE A 40 -3.61 -1.33 9.75
CA PHE A 40 -2.49 -1.35 8.80
C PHE A 40 -1.20 -1.63 9.56
N ASN A 41 -0.44 -2.61 9.10
CA ASN A 41 0.88 -2.92 9.63
C ASN A 41 1.92 -2.69 8.55
N GLU A 42 2.98 -1.97 8.88
CA GLU A 42 4.18 -1.90 8.04
C GLU A 42 5.00 -3.16 8.31
N LEU A 43 5.13 -4.03 7.30
CA LEU A 43 5.95 -5.23 7.39
C LEU A 43 7.40 -4.91 7.02
N GLU A 44 7.59 -4.12 5.97
CA GLU A 44 8.89 -3.66 5.51
C GLU A 44 8.80 -2.18 5.12
N PRO A 45 9.66 -1.29 5.65
CA PRO A 45 9.70 0.09 5.22
C PRO A 45 10.31 0.16 3.81
N VAL A 46 9.98 1.23 3.07
CA VAL A 46 10.59 1.46 1.76
C VAL A 46 12.06 1.84 1.95
N PRO A 47 13.03 1.10 1.37
CA PRO A 47 14.45 1.41 1.52
C PRO A 47 14.83 2.64 0.70
N ASN A 48 15.91 3.34 1.10
CA ASN A 48 16.60 4.35 0.28
C ASN A 48 15.69 5.40 -0.38
N LEU A 49 14.94 6.16 0.41
CA LEU A 49 14.14 7.25 -0.11
C LEU A 49 14.77 8.60 0.21
N GLU A 50 14.86 9.46 -0.82
CA GLU A 50 15.09 10.90 -0.65
C GLU A 50 13.90 11.59 0.04
N GLN A 51 12.71 10.99 -0.04
CA GLN A 51 11.50 11.39 0.69
C GLN A 51 11.31 10.54 1.95
N SER A 52 10.53 11.01 2.94
CA SER A 52 10.34 10.22 4.17
C SER A 52 9.58 8.91 3.88
N PRO A 53 10.06 7.73 4.34
CA PRO A 53 9.36 6.44 4.14
C PRO A 53 7.90 6.45 4.59
N GLN A 54 7.62 7.24 5.63
CA GLN A 54 6.30 7.42 6.19
C GLN A 54 5.30 8.10 5.24
N PHE A 55 5.77 8.90 4.28
CA PHE A 55 4.91 9.47 3.23
C PHE A 55 4.29 8.36 2.38
N TYR A 56 5.11 7.44 1.88
CA TYR A 56 4.64 6.32 1.05
C TYR A 56 3.73 5.38 1.83
N PHE A 57 4.07 5.09 3.08
CA PHE A 57 3.23 4.25 3.95
C PHE A 57 1.84 4.85 4.13
N ASN A 58 1.76 6.13 4.52
CA ASN A 58 0.48 6.82 4.73
C ASN A 58 -0.36 6.85 3.45
N ARG A 59 0.27 7.05 2.29
CA ARG A 59 -0.38 7.04 0.99
C ARG A 59 -0.90 5.66 0.60
N ALA A 60 -0.09 4.61 0.79
CA ALA A 60 -0.50 3.23 0.60
C ALA A 60 -1.69 2.85 1.48
N ALA A 61 -1.62 3.18 2.77
CA ALA A 61 -2.70 2.94 3.74
C ALA A 61 -4.00 3.66 3.33
N GLN A 62 -3.93 4.92 2.90
CA GLN A 62 -5.10 5.67 2.41
C GLN A 62 -5.74 4.99 1.18
N ARG A 63 -4.94 4.54 0.22
CA ARG A 63 -5.45 3.85 -0.97
C ARG A 63 -6.11 2.53 -0.61
N LEU A 64 -5.50 1.74 0.28
CA LEU A 64 -6.06 0.47 0.76
C LEU A 64 -7.34 0.68 1.58
N ALA A 65 -7.39 1.71 2.44
CA ALA A 65 -8.61 2.09 3.15
C ALA A 65 -9.74 2.44 2.18
N ARG A 66 -9.42 3.14 1.08
CA ARG A 66 -10.40 3.43 0.02
C ARG A 66 -10.87 2.17 -0.69
N CYS A 67 -9.98 1.25 -1.05
CA CYS A 67 -10.35 -0.06 -1.62
C CYS A 67 -11.34 -0.78 -0.71
N PHE A 68 -11.02 -0.81 0.59
CA PHE A 68 -11.81 -1.52 1.59
C PHE A 68 -13.18 -0.88 1.83
N ILE A 69 -13.23 0.44 2.05
CA ILE A 69 -14.46 1.14 2.46
C ILE A 69 -15.33 1.53 1.26
N LYS A 70 -14.73 2.07 0.18
CA LYS A 70 -15.47 2.68 -0.93
C LYS A 70 -15.63 1.76 -2.14
N GLU A 71 -14.71 0.83 -2.36
CA GLU A 71 -14.73 -0.07 -3.53
C GLU A 71 -15.25 -1.48 -3.17
N GLY A 72 -15.86 -1.63 -1.99
CA GLY A 72 -16.49 -2.87 -1.54
C GLY A 72 -15.49 -3.99 -1.24
N GLY A 73 -14.27 -3.64 -0.80
CA GLY A 73 -13.23 -4.64 -0.53
C GLY A 73 -12.56 -5.18 -1.79
N LYS A 74 -12.67 -4.49 -2.93
CA LYS A 74 -11.95 -4.86 -4.16
C LYS A 74 -10.53 -4.32 -4.12
N PHE A 75 -9.57 -5.22 -4.13
CA PHE A 75 -8.15 -4.91 -4.12
C PHE A 75 -7.56 -5.20 -5.51
N PRO A 76 -7.12 -4.20 -6.29
CA PRO A 76 -6.55 -4.42 -7.63
C PRO A 76 -5.11 -4.96 -7.54
N ASP A 77 -4.71 -5.87 -8.43
CA ASP A 77 -3.39 -6.52 -8.36
C ASP A 77 -2.22 -5.55 -8.55
N LYS A 78 -2.38 -4.54 -9.41
CA LYS A 78 -1.43 -3.44 -9.58
C LYS A 78 -2.20 -2.12 -9.69
N THR A 79 -1.77 -1.12 -8.94
CA THR A 79 -2.33 0.24 -9.04
C THR A 79 -1.26 1.28 -8.80
N THR A 80 -1.29 2.34 -9.59
CA THR A 80 -0.49 3.56 -9.38
C THR A 80 -1.44 4.69 -9.05
N PHE A 81 -1.03 5.58 -8.16
CA PHE A 81 -1.79 6.79 -7.88
C PHE A 81 -0.85 7.97 -7.66
N GLU A 82 -1.30 9.12 -8.15
CA GLU A 82 -0.62 10.40 -8.04
C GLU A 82 -0.99 11.05 -6.71
N SER A 83 0.00 11.57 -5.98
CA SER A 83 -0.19 12.37 -4.78
C SER A 83 -0.14 13.87 -5.05
#